data_AF-A0A484YFC5-F1
#
_entry.id   AF-A0A484YFC5-F1
#
_cell.length_a   1.000
_cell.length_b   1.000
_cell.length_c   1.000
_cell.angle_alpha   90.00
_cell.angle_beta   90.00
_cell.angle_gamma   90.00
#
_symmetry.space_group_name_H-M   'P 1'
#
loop_
_entity.id
_entity.type
_entity.pdbx_description
1 polymer ?
#
loop_
_entity_poly.entity_id
_entity_poly.type
_entity_poly.pdbx_seq_one_letter_code
_entity_poly.pdbx_strand_id
1 'polypeptide(L)' 'MNHLYEQLTALKLTGFRDALKKQLAQPGTYQELGFEERLSLLTAEELTCRETGRQSV' A
#
# COMPACT_ATOMS: atom_id res chain seq x y z
N MET A 1 8.99 2.38 -16.85
CA MET A 1 8.75 1.54 -15.66
C MET A 1 8.68 2.46 -14.45
N ASN A 2 7.71 2.28 -13.57
CA ASN A 2 7.44 3.22 -12.48
C ASN A 2 8.39 2.90 -11.31
N HIS A 3 9.47 3.68 -11.17
CA HIS A 3 10.60 3.42 -10.25
C HIS A 3 10.15 3.12 -8.81
N LEU A 4 9.07 3.75 -8.36
CA LEU A 4 8.48 3.50 -7.05
C LEU A 4 8.00 2.04 -6.88
N TYR A 5 7.37 1.45 -7.90
CA TYR A 5 6.91 0.06 -7.82
C TYR A 5 8.06 -0.95 -7.77
N GLU A 6 9.17 -0.64 -8.44
CA GLU A 6 10.39 -1.45 -8.38
C GLU A 6 11.00 -1.39 -6.98
N GLN A 7 11.11 -0.20 -6.40
CA GLN A 7 11.57 -0.01 -5.02
C GLN A 7 10.68 -0.72 -4.00
N LEU A 8 9.36 -0.58 -4.12
CA LEU A 8 8.41 -1.28 -3.23
C LEU A 8 8.52 -2.80 -3.35
N THR A 9 8.76 -3.31 -4.56
CA THR A 9 8.97 -4.75 -4.78
C THR A 9 10.30 -5.22 -4.17
N ALA A 10 11.39 -4.45 -4.35
CA ALA A 10 12.70 -4.75 -3.76
C ALA A 10 12.66 -4.75 -2.22
N LEU A 11 11.89 -3.85 -1.62
CA LEU A 11 11.68 -3.75 -0.17
C LEU A 11 10.66 -4.77 0.38
N LYS A 12 10.05 -5.59 -0.50
CA LYS A 12 8.99 -6.56 -0.15
C LYS A 12 7.78 -5.90 0.53
N LEU A 13 7.46 -4.66 0.16
CA LEU A 13 6.29 -3.91 0.64
C LEU A 13 5.08 -4.22 -0.24
N THR A 14 4.67 -5.50 -0.29
CA THR A 14 3.65 -5.98 -1.22
C THR A 14 2.26 -5.42 -0.92
N GLY A 15 1.88 -5.30 0.36
CA GLY A 15 0.61 -4.72 0.76
C GLY A 15 0.56 -3.23 0.44
N PHE A 16 1.65 -2.50 0.72
CA PHE A 16 1.76 -1.08 0.37
C PHE A 16 1.62 -0.86 -1.13
N ARG A 17 2.35 -1.66 -1.93
CA ARG A 17 2.34 -1.56 -3.40
C ARG A 17 0.95 -1.79 -3.98
N ASP A 18 0.25 -2.79 -3.49
CA ASP A 18 -1.06 -3.16 -4.00
C ASP A 18 -2.11 -2.12 -3.57
N ALA A 19 -2.01 -1.60 -2.35
CA ALA A 19 -2.83 -0.47 -1.87
C ALA A 19 -2.59 0.81 -2.69
N LEU A 20 -1.33 1.12 -3.03
CA LEU A 20 -0.99 2.26 -3.87
C LEU A 20 -1.62 2.12 -5.27
N LYS A 21 -1.58 0.92 -5.85
CA LYS A 21 -2.24 0.63 -7.13
C LYS A 21 -3.75 0.86 -7.05
N LYS A 22 -4.41 0.47 -5.94
CA LYS A 22 -5.85 0.73 -5.71
C LYS A 22 -6.13 2.23 -5.62
N GLN A 23 -5.34 2.97 -4.83
CA GLN A 23 -5.51 4.43 -4.70
C GLN A 23 -5.36 5.16 -6.04
N LEU A 24 -4.41 4.74 -6.89
CA LEU A 24 -4.22 5.33 -8.22
C LEU A 24 -5.33 4.95 -9.21
N ALA A 25 -5.89 3.74 -9.11
CA ALA A 25 -6.99 3.31 -9.96
C ALA A 25 -8.30 4.05 -9.63
N GLN A 26 -8.47 4.50 -8.40
CA GLN A 26 -9.67 5.21 -7.93
C GLN A 26 -9.28 6.46 -7.13
N PRO A 27 -8.78 7.52 -7.79
CA PRO A 27 -8.28 8.71 -7.10
C PRO A 27 -9.35 9.46 -6.31
N GLY A 28 -10.63 9.35 -6.70
CA GLY A 28 -11.76 9.96 -5.99
C GLY A 28 -12.10 9.30 -4.66
N THR A 29 -11.72 8.04 -4.45
CA THR A 29 -12.08 7.26 -3.24
C THR A 29 -11.48 7.83 -1.96
N TYR A 30 -10.36 8.54 -2.06
CA TYR A 30 -9.63 9.09 -0.91
C TYR A 30 -9.42 10.60 -1.02
N GLN A 31 -10.27 11.29 -1.80
CA GLN A 31 -10.10 12.71 -2.09
C GLN A 31 -10.29 13.60 -0.86
N GLU A 32 -11.09 13.16 0.11
CA GLU A 32 -11.32 13.88 1.38
C GLU A 32 -10.20 13.71 2.41
N LEU A 33 -9.27 12.78 2.16
CA LEU A 33 -8.16 12.49 3.06
C LEU A 33 -6.93 13.34 2.73
N GLY A 34 -6.27 13.82 3.78
CA GLY A 34 -4.96 14.43 3.71
C GLY A 34 -3.88 13.44 3.27
N PHE A 35 -2.70 13.97 2.94
CA PHE A 35 -1.57 13.15 2.50
C PHE A 35 -1.15 12.09 3.52
N GLU A 36 -1.03 12.47 4.80
CA GLU A 36 -0.62 11.54 5.86
C GLU A 36 -1.66 10.46 6.14
N GLU A 37 -2.95 10.78 6.03
CA GLU A 37 -4.04 9.81 6.17
C GLU A 37 -4.01 8.79 5.04
N ARG A 38 -3.81 9.27 3.80
CA ARG A 38 -3.64 8.39 2.63
C ARG A 38 -2.42 7.50 2.76
N LEU A 39 -1.31 8.02 3.29
CA LEU A 39 -0.09 7.25 3.54
C LEU A 39 -0.31 6.21 4.64
N SER A 40 -1.06 6.56 5.68
CA SER A 40 -1.41 5.66 6.78
C SER A 40 -2.25 4.47 6.32
N LEU A 41 -3.12 4.65 5.32
CA LEU A 41 -3.86 3.53 4.70
C LEU A 41 -2.92 2.56 3.98
N LEU A 42 -1.88 3.07 3.31
CA LEU A 42 -0.91 2.24 2.60
C LEU A 42 -0.06 1.41 3.58
N THR A 43 0.35 2.01 4.70
CA THR A 43 1.11 1.32 5.75
C THR A 43 0.24 0.33 6.52
N ALA A 44 -1.04 0.63 6.75
CA ALA A 44 -1.98 -0.29 7.37
C ALA A 44 -2.17 -1.58 6.55
N GLU A 45 -2.38 -1.46 5.23
CA GLU A 45 -2.48 -2.64 4.34
C GLU A 45 -1.20 -3.48 4.36
N GLU A 46 -0.02 -2.85 4.43
CA GLU A 46 1.24 -3.57 4.57
C GLU A 46 1.35 -4.34 5.90
N LEU A 47 0.95 -3.71 7.00
CA LEU A 47 0.94 -4.36 8.32
C LEU A 47 0.01 -5.57 8.34
N THR A 48 -1.23 -5.41 7.85
CA THR A 48 -2.21 -6.51 7.73
C THR A 48 -1.71 -7.63 6.83
N CYS A 49 -1.07 -7.30 5.71
CA CYS A 49 -0.48 -8.29 4.80
C CYS A 49 0.62 -9.11 5.51
N ARG A 50 1.47 -8.47 6.31
CA ARG A 50 2.50 -9.16 7.10
C ARG A 50 1.92 -10.00 8.22
N GLU A 51 0.90 -9.51 8.91
CA GLU A 51 0.23 -10.25 9.98
C GLU A 51 -0.46 -11.50 9.44
N THR A 52 -1.22 -11.36 8.35
CA THR A 52 -1.87 -12.49 7.67
C THR A 52 -0.83 -13.52 7.20
N GLY A 53 0.28 -13.06 6.61
CA GLY A 53 1.38 -13.93 6.21
C GLY A 53 2.06 -14.65 7.39
N ARG A 54 2.06 -14.05 8.59
CA ARG A 54 2.60 -14.66 9.82
C ARG A 54 1.62 -15.64 10.49
N GLN A 55 0.31 -15.44 10.34
CA GLN A 55 -0.73 -16.33 10.88
C GLN A 55 -0.93 -17.58 10.01
N SER A 56 -0.45 -17.56 8.77
CA SER A 56 -0.59 -18.66 7.79
C SER A 56 0.55 -19.69 7.84
N VAL A 57 1.41 -19.63 8.86
CA VAL A 57 2.59 -20.51 9.08
C VAL A 57 2.47 -21.18 10.43
#